data_AF-A0A2V4UDD4-F1
#
_entry.id   AF-A0A2V4UDD4-F1
#
_cell.length_a   1.000
_cell.length_b   1.000
_cell.length_c   1.000
_cell.angle_alpha   90.00
_cell.angle_beta   90.00
_cell.angle_gamma   90.00
#
_symmetry.space_group_name_H-M   'P 1'
#
loop_
_entity.id
_entity.type
_entity.pdbx_description
1 polymer ?
#
loop_
_entity_poly.entity_id
_entity_poly.type
_entity_poly.pdbx_seq_one_letter_code
_entity_poly.pdbx_strand_id
1 'polypeptide(L)'
;MQISYSDWLTPQFIYVLLSAVIAVLIWIEGEMLKTTDGKLPQSKFFKISSLLDTSWFFISVVMLYVIDLTPLAVAVPAAYGIYTTFGWVYGTRLLKRKGIPDSPKDLVIPAKYIAYSQSFSLVFFALCLLVLSSQWLPIAQ
;
A
#
# COMPACT_ATOMS: atom_id res chain seq x y z
N MET A 1 32.76 14.32 -3.44
CA MET A 1 31.73 15.24 -3.95
C MET A 1 30.47 14.97 -3.15
N GLN A 2 30.23 15.75 -2.09
CA GLN A 2 28.98 15.65 -1.32
C GLN A 2 27.88 16.31 -2.16
N ILE A 3 26.94 15.50 -2.64
CA ILE A 3 25.74 16.02 -3.26
C ILE A 3 24.92 16.61 -2.12
N SER A 4 24.91 17.94 -2.03
CA SER A 4 24.03 18.69 -1.14
C SER A 4 22.59 18.49 -1.64
N TYR A 5 21.93 17.43 -1.18
CA TYR A 5 20.49 17.34 -1.29
C TYR A 5 19.88 18.50 -0.49
N SER A 6 18.92 19.21 -1.06
CA SER A 6 18.13 20.19 -0.31
C SER A 6 17.56 19.49 0.93
N ASP A 7 17.72 20.09 2.12
CA ASP A 7 17.55 19.45 3.45
C ASP A 7 16.19 18.72 3.68
N TRP A 8 15.21 18.90 2.79
CA TRP A 8 13.91 18.24 2.83
C TRP A 8 13.84 16.91 2.07
N LEU A 9 14.71 16.65 1.07
CA LEU A 9 14.63 15.44 0.24
C LEU A 9 15.41 14.26 0.84
N THR A 10 15.03 13.87 2.06
CA THR A 10 15.63 12.72 2.75
C THR A 10 15.11 11.39 2.19
N PRO A 11 15.87 10.29 2.33
CA PRO A 11 15.38 8.95 1.96
C PRO A 11 14.05 8.59 2.63
N GLN A 12 13.87 8.97 3.90
CA GLN A 12 12.60 8.83 4.61
C GLN A 12 11.47 9.60 3.91
N PHE A 13 11.67 10.88 3.57
CA PHE A 13 10.67 11.68 2.89
C PHE A 13 10.23 11.03 1.57
N ILE A 14 11.18 10.59 0.75
CA ILE A 14 10.90 9.91 -0.53
C ILE A 14 10.11 8.63 -0.30
N TYR A 15 10.54 7.79 0.65
CA TYR A 15 9.86 6.53 0.96
C TYR A 15 8.42 6.74 1.43
N VAL A 16 8.18 7.70 2.34
CA VAL A 16 6.83 7.98 2.86
C VAL A 16 5.96 8.61 1.78
N LEU A 17 6.50 9.51 0.95
CA LEU A 17 5.77 10.10 -0.17
C LEU A 17 5.35 9.05 -1.18
N LEU A 18 6.26 8.15 -1.58
CA LEU A 18 5.94 7.05 -2.49
C LEU A 18 4.93 6.08 -1.85
N SER A 19 5.01 5.84 -0.55
CA SER A 19 4.01 5.04 0.17
C SER A 19 2.62 5.68 0.13
N ALA A 20 2.53 7.02 0.20
CA ALA A 20 1.27 7.73 0.00
C ALA A 20 0.73 7.52 -1.43
N VAL A 21 1.60 7.53 -2.44
CA VAL A 21 1.23 7.23 -3.83
C VAL A 21 0.70 5.80 -3.96
N ILE A 22 1.36 4.81 -3.34
CA ILE A 22 0.88 3.42 -3.31
C ILE A 22 -0.51 3.32 -2.68
N ALA A 23 -0.77 4.06 -1.60
CA ALA A 23 -2.09 4.10 -0.98
C ALA A 23 -3.18 4.58 -1.97
N VAL A 24 -2.90 5.62 -2.75
CA VAL A 24 -3.81 6.11 -3.79
C VAL A 24 -4.03 5.04 -4.87
N LEU A 25 -2.96 4.37 -5.31
CA LEU A 25 -3.04 3.29 -6.29
C LEU A 25 -3.93 2.13 -5.83
N ILE A 26 -3.76 1.65 -4.58
CA ILE A 26 -4.62 0.61 -3.98
C ILE A 26 -6.08 1.05 -3.98
N TRP A 27 -6.34 2.31 -3.64
CA TRP A 27 -7.70 2.83 -3.62
C TRP A 27 -8.34 2.81 -5.01
N ILE A 28 -7.60 3.27 -6.03
CA ILE A 28 -8.02 3.28 -7.43
C ILE A 28 -8.26 1.85 -7.93
N GLU A 29 -7.36 0.90 -7.63
CA GLU A 29 -7.57 -0.52 -7.96
C GLU A 29 -8.88 -1.05 -7.39
N GLY A 30 -9.23 -0.66 -6.17
CA GLY A 30 -10.50 -1.01 -5.56
C GLY A 30 -11.70 -0.47 -6.33
N GLU A 31 -11.65 0.78 -6.80
CA GLU A 31 -12.71 1.36 -7.63
C GLU A 31 -12.80 0.65 -9.00
N MET A 32 -11.66 0.35 -9.62
CA MET A 32 -11.63 -0.40 -10.87
C MET A 32 -12.26 -1.79 -10.69
N LEU A 33 -11.95 -2.49 -9.60
CA LEU A 33 -12.55 -3.79 -9.28
C LEU A 33 -14.07 -3.68 -9.02
N LYS A 34 -14.56 -2.60 -8.43
CA LYS A 34 -16.02 -2.39 -8.28
C LYS A 34 -16.70 -2.24 -9.63
N THR A 35 -16.09 -1.52 -10.57
CA THR A 35 -16.65 -1.34 -11.93
C THR A 35 -16.70 -2.61 -12.76
N THR A 36 -15.95 -3.65 -12.38
CA THR A 36 -15.90 -4.96 -13.05
C THR A 36 -16.54 -6.08 -12.25
N ASP A 37 -17.36 -5.76 -11.25
CA ASP A 37 -17.99 -6.73 -10.32
C ASP A 37 -16.98 -7.67 -9.65
N GLY A 38 -15.78 -7.18 -9.38
CA GLY A 38 -14.67 -7.91 -8.78
C GLY A 38 -13.83 -8.73 -9.78
N LYS A 39 -14.19 -8.78 -11.07
CA LYS A 39 -13.34 -9.42 -12.08
C LYS A 39 -12.09 -8.59 -12.32
N LEU A 40 -10.95 -9.24 -12.56
CA LEU A 40 -9.69 -8.55 -12.81
C LEU A 40 -9.79 -7.65 -14.06
N PRO A 41 -9.60 -6.32 -13.94
CA PRO A 41 -9.57 -5.43 -15.08
C PRO A 41 -8.44 -5.80 -16.04
N GLN A 42 -8.71 -5.75 -17.36
CA GLN A 42 -7.71 -6.08 -18.38
C GLN A 42 -6.76 -4.93 -18.71
N SER A 43 -6.92 -3.77 -18.06
CA SER A 43 -6.13 -2.58 -18.35
C SER A 43 -4.67 -2.76 -17.94
N LYS A 44 -3.76 -2.16 -18.72
CA LYS A 44 -2.32 -2.16 -18.40
C LYS A 44 -2.04 -1.45 -17.08
N PHE A 45 -2.78 -0.39 -16.80
CA PHE A 45 -2.66 0.37 -15.56
C PHE A 45 -2.90 -0.53 -14.34
N PHE A 46 -4.01 -1.30 -14.31
CA PHE A 46 -4.31 -2.19 -13.19
C PHE A 46 -3.19 -3.21 -12.95
N LYS A 47 -2.64 -3.80 -14.02
CA LYS A 47 -1.55 -4.77 -13.92
C LYS A 47 -0.27 -4.17 -13.34
N ILE A 48 0.11 -2.97 -13.78
CA ILE A 48 1.31 -2.27 -13.28
C ILE A 48 1.10 -1.84 -11.83
N SER A 49 -0.05 -1.25 -11.54
CA SER A 49 -0.42 -0.79 -10.19
C SER A 49 -0.38 -1.95 -9.19
N SER A 50 -1.00 -3.08 -9.53
CA SER A 50 -1.07 -4.24 -8.64
C SER A 50 0.30 -4.89 -8.41
N LEU A 51 1.18 -4.82 -9.42
CA LEU A 51 2.57 -5.23 -9.27
C LEU A 51 3.34 -4.28 -8.34
N LEU A 52 3.13 -2.97 -8.45
CA LEU A 52 3.75 -1.98 -7.57
C LEU A 52 3.28 -2.17 -6.12
N ASP A 53 1.97 -2.32 -5.90
CA ASP A 53 1.40 -2.64 -4.58
C ASP A 53 2.07 -3.88 -3.98
N THR A 54 2.03 -5.00 -4.69
CA THR A 54 2.64 -6.26 -4.20
C THR A 54 4.14 -6.11 -3.93
N SER A 55 4.87 -5.41 -4.80
CA SER A 55 6.31 -5.19 -4.62
C SER A 55 6.62 -4.27 -3.45
N TRP A 56 5.72 -3.34 -3.12
CA TRP A 56 5.90 -2.38 -2.05
C TRP A 56 6.00 -3.02 -0.68
N PHE A 57 5.44 -4.22 -0.49
CA PHE A 57 5.63 -5.01 0.72
C PHE A 57 7.11 -5.31 0.96
N PHE A 58 7.78 -5.86 -0.05
CA PHE A 58 9.19 -6.21 0.02
C PHE A 58 10.06 -4.96 0.17
N ILE A 59 9.74 -3.89 -0.58
CA ILE A 59 10.42 -2.60 -0.45
C ILE A 59 10.29 -2.08 0.98
N SER A 60 9.09 -2.12 1.57
CA SER A 60 8.85 -1.65 2.94
C SER A 60 9.62 -2.45 3.99
N VAL A 61 9.72 -3.77 3.80
CA VAL A 61 10.56 -4.63 4.66
C VAL A 61 12.03 -4.24 4.54
N VAL A 62 12.54 -4.01 3.33
CA VAL A 62 13.94 -3.59 3.11
C VAL A 62 14.20 -2.22 3.73
N MET A 63 13.28 -1.28 3.59
CA MET A 63 13.45 0.09 4.10
C MET A 63 13.57 0.15 5.62
N LEU A 64 12.97 -0.80 6.36
CA LEU A 64 13.18 -0.91 7.81
C LEU A 64 14.65 -1.12 8.22
N TYR A 65 15.49 -1.62 7.32
CA TYR A 65 16.91 -1.93 7.60
C TYR A 65 17.90 -1.07 6.82
N VAL A 66 17.44 -0.34 5.80
CA VAL A 66 18.32 0.42 4.89
C VAL A 66 18.31 1.92 5.16
N ILE A 67 17.24 2.46 5.74
CA ILE A 67 17.12 3.90 6.01
C ILE A 67 16.84 4.16 7.49
N ASP A 68 17.38 5.26 8.01
CA ASP A 68 17.12 5.73 9.37
C ASP A 68 15.73 6.39 9.44
N LEU A 69 14.76 5.63 9.90
CA LEU A 69 13.39 6.10 10.12
C LEU A 69 13.25 6.70 11.53
N THR A 70 12.62 7.87 11.63
CA THR A 70 12.16 8.38 12.92
C THR A 70 11.15 7.41 13.55
N PRO A 71 10.99 7.40 14.89
CA PRO A 71 10.07 6.49 15.56
C PRO A 71 8.63 6.52 14.99
N LEU A 72 8.16 7.71 14.59
CA LEU A 72 6.87 7.87 13.93
C LEU A 72 6.86 7.30 12.50
N ALA A 73 7.93 7.50 11.73
CA ALA A 73 8.02 7.01 10.35
C ALA A 73 8.11 5.48 10.25
N VAL A 74 8.60 4.79 11.28
CA VAL A 74 8.57 3.31 11.39
C VAL A 74 7.14 2.76 11.33
N ALA A 75 6.13 3.55 11.72
CA ALA A 75 4.73 3.14 11.61
C ALA A 75 4.29 2.89 10.17
N VAL A 76 4.91 3.54 9.17
CA VAL A 76 4.56 3.40 7.75
C VAL A 76 4.84 1.97 7.23
N PRO A 77 6.09 1.46 7.25
CA PRO A 77 6.35 0.09 6.80
C PRO A 77 5.67 -0.95 7.69
N ALA A 78 5.55 -0.69 9.00
CA ALA A 78 4.88 -1.61 9.93
C ALA A 78 3.38 -1.75 9.62
N ALA A 79 2.67 -0.63 9.46
CA ALA A 79 1.25 -0.64 9.10
C ALA A 79 1.05 -1.32 7.76
N TYR A 80 1.87 -0.98 6.76
CA TYR A 80 1.78 -1.60 5.44
C TYR A 80 1.98 -3.12 5.51
N GLY A 81 3.06 -3.58 6.17
CA GLY A 81 3.37 -5.00 6.30
C GLY A 81 2.29 -5.81 7.03
N ILE A 82 1.75 -5.26 8.13
CA ILE A 82 0.63 -5.88 8.86
C ILE A 82 -0.56 -6.05 7.93
N TYR A 83 -1.00 -4.97 7.28
CA TYR A 83 -2.20 -5.00 6.43
C TYR A 83 -2.04 -5.88 5.20
N THR A 84 -0.90 -5.87 4.51
CA THR A 84 -0.67 -6.76 3.37
C THR A 84 -0.73 -8.23 3.80
N THR A 85 -0.11 -8.58 4.92
CA THR A 85 -0.12 -9.95 5.45
C THR A 85 -1.54 -10.39 5.82
N PHE A 86 -2.29 -9.55 6.54
CA PHE A 86 -3.70 -9.84 6.88
C PHE A 86 -4.58 -9.88 5.63
N GLY A 87 -4.31 -9.04 4.64
CA GLY A 87 -4.95 -9.06 3.32
C GLY A 87 -4.79 -10.42 2.65
N TRP A 88 -3.57 -10.95 2.55
CA TRP A 88 -3.35 -12.27 1.96
C TRP A 88 -4.06 -13.40 2.73
N VAL A 89 -4.02 -13.37 4.06
CA VAL A 89 -4.76 -14.34 4.90
C VAL A 89 -6.26 -14.22 4.68
N TYR A 90 -6.80 -13.00 4.60
CA TYR A 90 -8.22 -12.77 4.39
C TYR A 90 -8.67 -13.17 2.98
N GLY A 91 -7.89 -12.80 1.95
CA GLY A 91 -8.13 -13.16 0.56
C GLY A 91 -8.12 -14.67 0.34
N THR A 92 -7.10 -15.36 0.85
CA THR A 92 -7.01 -16.83 0.76
C THR A 92 -8.18 -17.54 1.46
N ARG A 93 -8.58 -17.06 2.65
CA ARG A 93 -9.77 -17.59 3.36
C ARG A 93 -11.04 -17.38 2.56
N LEU A 94 -11.22 -16.24 1.90
CA LEU A 94 -12.43 -15.98 1.14
C LEU A 94 -12.50 -16.79 -0.16
N LEU A 95 -11.36 -17.00 -0.83
CA LEU A 95 -11.28 -17.88 -2.00
C LEU A 95 -11.61 -19.32 -1.63
N LYS A 96 -11.09 -19.84 -0.50
CA LYS A 96 -11.44 -21.17 -0.01
C LYS A 96 -12.95 -21.36 0.23
N ARG A 97 -13.68 -20.32 0.62
CA ARG A 97 -15.13 -20.40 0.86
C ARG A 97 -15.97 -20.42 -0.42
N LYS A 98 -15.49 -19.82 -1.50
CA LYS A 98 -16.21 -19.75 -2.79
C LYS A 98 -15.79 -20.82 -3.80
N GLY A 99 -14.77 -21.62 -3.47
CA GLY A 99 -14.13 -22.54 -4.40
C GLY A 99 -12.98 -21.84 -5.14
N ILE A 100 -11.88 -22.57 -5.34
CA ILE A 100 -10.76 -22.09 -6.14
C ILE A 100 -11.17 -22.23 -7.60
N PRO A 101 -11.20 -21.15 -8.40
CA PRO A 101 -11.60 -21.22 -9.79
C PRO A 101 -10.57 -22.02 -10.62
N ASP A 102 -11.07 -22.76 -11.62
CA ASP A 102 -10.23 -23.58 -12.51
C ASP A 102 -9.33 -22.72 -13.43
N SER A 103 -9.69 -21.44 -13.64
CA SER A 103 -8.89 -20.50 -14.41
C SER A 103 -8.74 -19.14 -13.71
N PRO A 104 -7.61 -18.42 -13.88
CA PRO A 104 -7.43 -17.06 -13.37
C PRO A 104 -8.45 -16.05 -13.92
N LYS A 105 -9.07 -16.33 -15.08
CA LYS A 105 -10.08 -15.45 -15.70
C LYS A 105 -11.42 -15.49 -14.97
N ASP A 106 -11.67 -16.59 -14.25
CA ASP A 106 -12.89 -16.79 -13.46
C ASP A 106 -12.70 -16.32 -12.00
N LEU A 107 -11.53 -15.77 -11.68
CA LEU A 107 -11.26 -15.18 -10.38
C LEU A 107 -12.08 -13.90 -10.19
N VAL A 108 -13.00 -13.96 -9.24
CA VAL A 108 -13.78 -12.80 -8.78
C VAL A 108 -13.28 -12.40 -7.40
N ILE A 109 -12.66 -11.22 -7.32
CA ILE A 109 -12.26 -10.63 -6.06
C ILE A 109 -13.52 -10.26 -5.26
N PRO A 110 -13.68 -10.76 -4.04
CA PRO A 110 -14.89 -10.52 -3.28
C PRO A 110 -15.03 -9.06 -2.83
N ALA A 111 -16.26 -8.52 -2.88
CA ALA A 111 -16.55 -7.14 -2.45
C ALA A 111 -16.06 -6.80 -1.04
N LYS A 112 -16.12 -7.75 -0.09
CA LYS A 112 -15.61 -7.54 1.28
C LYS A 112 -14.09 -7.38 1.33
N TYR A 113 -13.36 -8.02 0.42
CA TYR A 113 -11.91 -7.85 0.30
C TYR A 113 -11.58 -6.49 -0.32
N ILE A 114 -12.32 -6.09 -1.37
CA ILE A 114 -12.17 -4.76 -2.00
C ILE A 114 -12.38 -3.64 -0.98
N ALA A 115 -13.47 -3.70 -0.21
CA ALA A 115 -13.78 -2.71 0.82
C ALA A 115 -12.71 -2.67 1.94
N TYR A 116 -12.17 -3.82 2.32
CA TYR A 116 -11.05 -3.91 3.27
C TYR A 116 -9.82 -3.19 2.73
N SER A 117 -9.40 -3.48 1.49
CA SER A 117 -8.23 -2.85 0.87
C SER A 117 -8.38 -1.33 0.73
N GLN A 118 -9.56 -0.84 0.35
CA GLN A 118 -9.81 0.60 0.25
C GLN A 118 -9.87 1.31 1.60
N SER A 119 -10.41 0.65 2.63
CA SER A 119 -10.42 1.21 3.98
C SER A 119 -8.99 1.32 4.52
N PHE A 120 -8.19 0.27 4.31
CA PHE A 120 -6.77 0.28 4.62
C PHE A 120 -6.05 1.42 3.89
N SER A 121 -6.25 1.55 2.58
CA SER A 121 -5.52 2.53 1.79
C SER A 121 -5.81 3.97 2.23
N LEU A 122 -7.04 4.29 2.63
CA LEU A 122 -7.38 5.60 3.20
C LEU A 122 -6.67 5.86 4.54
N VAL A 123 -6.69 4.89 5.46
CA VAL A 123 -6.01 5.02 6.76
C VAL A 123 -4.49 5.11 6.58
N PHE A 124 -3.93 4.31 5.67
CA PHE A 124 -2.51 4.32 5.36
C PHE A 124 -2.08 5.61 4.69
N PHE A 125 -2.89 6.16 3.79
CA PHE A 125 -2.65 7.47 3.19
C PHE A 125 -2.65 8.58 4.24
N ALA A 126 -3.63 8.58 5.15
CA ALA A 126 -3.68 9.53 6.25
C ALA A 126 -2.45 9.43 7.17
N LEU A 127 -2.00 8.21 7.47
CA LEU A 127 -0.74 7.99 8.20
C LEU A 127 0.46 8.59 7.44
N CYS A 128 0.58 8.35 6.14
CA CYS A 128 1.67 8.92 5.35
C CYS A 128 1.65 10.45 5.38
N LEU A 129 0.48 11.08 5.23
CA LEU A 129 0.32 12.53 5.33
C LEU A 129 0.68 13.06 6.73
N LEU A 130 0.32 12.34 7.79
CA LEU A 130 0.70 12.68 9.16
C LEU A 130 2.24 12.64 9.33
N VAL A 131 2.90 11.59 8.84
CA VAL A 131 4.37 11.49 8.92
C VAL A 131 5.04 12.58 8.09
N LEU A 132 4.57 12.86 6.87
CA LEU A 132 5.10 13.93 6.04
C LEU A 132 4.91 15.31 6.67
N SER A 133 3.78 15.54 7.34
CA SER A 133 3.49 16.81 8.02
C SER A 133 4.08 16.94 9.41
N SER A 134 4.60 15.85 9.99
CA SER A 134 5.11 15.81 11.37
C SER A 134 6.23 16.81 11.63
N GLN A 135 7.01 17.20 10.61
CA GLN A 135 8.05 18.23 10.72
C GLN A 135 7.49 19.64 10.98
N TRP A 136 6.20 19.87 10.69
CA TRP A 136 5.51 21.13 10.91
C TRP A 136 4.52 21.06 12.08
N LEU A 137 4.35 19.89 12.68
CA LEU A 137 3.48 19.69 13.83
C LEU A 137 4.33 19.79 15.12
N PRO A 138 3.82 20.44 16.18
CA PRO A 138 4.50 20.52 17.48
C PRO A 138 4.41 19.19 18.26
N ILE A 139 4.63 18.07 17.58
CA ILE A 139 4.62 16.71 18.14
C ILE A 139 6.07 16.26 18.42
N ALA A 140 7.07 17.00 17.90
CA ALA A 140 8.49 16.78 18.13
C ALA A 140 9.18 18.08 18.59
N GLN A 141 8.92 18.48 19.83
CA GLN A 141 9.87 19.23 20.66
C GLN A 141 9.99 18.53 22.01
#